data_AF-A0A180ET77-F1
#
_entry.id   AF-A0A180ET77-F1
#
_cell.length_a   1.000
_cell.length_b   1.000
_cell.length_c   1.000
_cell.angle_alpha   90.00
_cell.angle_beta   90.00
_cell.angle_gamma   90.00
#
_symmetry.space_group_name_H-M   'P 1'
#
loop_
_entity.id
_entity.type
_entity.pdbx_description
1 polymer ?
#
loop_
_entity_poly.entity_id
_entity_poly.type
_entity_poly.pdbx_seq_one_letter_code
_entity_poly.pdbx_strand_id
1 'polypeptide(L)' 'MAQSIVDARNERPFISIEDLSNRTKISKAILALFDRLGITDDLEQDNQLSLF' A
#
# COMPACT_ATOMS: atom_id res chain seq x y z
N MET A 1 -10.05 -2.79 9.88
CA MET A 1 -8.65 -2.39 9.61
C MET A 1 -7.87 -3.50 8.94
N ALA A 2 -7.77 -4.72 9.50
CA ALA A 2 -7.14 -5.84 8.80
C ALA A 2 -7.96 -6.30 7.58
N GLN A 3 -9.29 -6.39 7.72
CA GLN A 3 -10.18 -6.85 6.65
C GLN A 3 -10.12 -5.96 5.40
N SER A 4 -9.98 -4.63 5.54
CA SER A 4 -9.89 -3.72 4.40
C SER A 4 -8.64 -3.93 3.54
N ILE A 5 -7.53 -4.40 4.14
CA ILE A 5 -6.33 -4.79 3.39
C ILE A 5 -6.61 -6.05 2.56
N VAL A 6 -7.25 -7.05 3.16
CA VAL A 6 -7.61 -8.31 2.49
C VAL A 6 -8.59 -8.06 1.35
N ASP A 7 -9.64 -7.29 1.60
CA ASP A 7 -10.68 -6.98 0.61
C ASP A 7 -10.08 -6.20 -0.57
N ALA A 8 -9.29 -5.15 -0.30
CA ALA A 8 -8.60 -4.41 -1.35
C ALA A 8 -7.61 -5.31 -2.12
N ARG A 9 -6.86 -6.18 -1.45
CA ARG A 9 -5.96 -7.11 -2.15
C ARG A 9 -6.72 -8.08 -3.06
N ASN A 10 -7.90 -8.53 -2.64
CA ASN A 10 -8.74 -9.44 -3.40
C ASN A 10 -9.35 -8.80 -4.65
N GLU A 11 -9.68 -7.50 -4.61
CA GLU A 11 -10.13 -6.76 -5.79
C GLU A 11 -9.03 -6.62 -6.85
N ARG A 12 -7.82 -6.24 -6.42
CA ARG A 12 -6.62 -6.15 -7.29
C ARG A 12 -5.34 -5.99 -6.46
N PRO A 13 -4.19 -6.45 -6.98
CA PRO A 13 -2.87 -6.20 -6.38
C PRO A 13 -2.62 -4.71 -6.09
N PHE A 14 -1.91 -4.44 -4.99
CA PHE A 14 -1.37 -3.11 -4.71
C PHE A 14 -0.19 -2.85 -5.64
N ILE A 15 -0.14 -1.64 -6.19
CA ILE A 15 0.90 -1.20 -7.13
C ILE A 15 1.84 -0.16 -6.52
N SER A 16 1.46 0.46 -5.41
CA SER A 16 2.29 1.37 -4.64
C SER A 16 1.84 1.44 -3.18
N ILE A 17 2.68 2.04 -2.34
CA ILE A 17 2.35 2.37 -0.96
C ILE A 17 1.19 3.37 -0.91
N GLU A 18 1.11 4.30 -1.87
CA GLU A 18 -0.01 5.22 -1.99
C GLU A 18 -1.33 4.49 -2.27
N ASP A 19 -1.34 3.52 -3.19
CA ASP A 19 -2.53 2.69 -3.49
C ASP A 19 -3.00 1.91 -2.25
N LEU A 20 -2.04 1.31 -1.52
CA LEU A 20 -2.32 0.62 -0.26
C LEU A 20 -2.98 1.56 0.75
N SER A 21 -2.40 2.74 0.97
CA SER A 21 -2.92 3.76 1.90
C SER A 21 -4.33 4.21 1.53
N ASN A 22 -4.54 4.58 0.26
CA ASN A 22 -5.80 5.14 -0.25
C ASN A 22 -6.95 4.14 -0.17
N ARG A 23 -6.69 2.85 -0.44
CA ARG A 23 -7.74 1.81 -0.50
C ARG A 23 -8.09 1.21 0.86
N THR A 24 -7.10 1.09 1.75
CA THR A 24 -7.29 0.36 3.01
C THR A 24 -7.58 1.26 4.20
N LYS A 25 -7.39 2.58 4.04
CA LYS A 25 -7.55 3.63 5.07
C LYS A 25 -6.69 3.39 6.31
N ILE A 26 -5.54 2.76 6.13
CA ILE A 26 -4.58 2.53 7.23
C ILE A 26 -3.90 3.83 7.63
N SER A 27 -3.55 3.94 8.91
CA SER A 27 -2.89 5.14 9.44
C SER A 27 -1.41 5.17 9.06
N LYS A 28 -0.84 6.38 9.04
CA LYS A 28 0.61 6.59 8.82
C LYS A 28 1.49 5.83 9.81
N ALA A 29 1.01 5.62 11.05
CA ALA A 29 1.73 4.85 12.05
C ALA A 29 1.87 3.36 11.68
N ILE A 30 0.83 2.77 11.08
CA ILE A 30 0.85 1.39 10.60
C ILE A 30 1.69 1.27 9.33
N LEU A 31 1.59 2.24 8.41
CA LEU A 31 2.47 2.30 7.24
C LEU A 31 3.95 2.38 7.63
N ALA A 32 4.31 3.22 8.60
CA ALA A 32 5.68 3.31 9.11
C ALA A 32 6.15 2.02 9.80
N LEU A 33 5.23 1.25 10.40
CA LEU A 33 5.55 -0.06 10.94
C LEU A 33 5.81 -1.08 9.82
N PHE A 34 5.01 -1.06 8.76
CA PHE A 34 5.18 -1.96 7.61
C PHE A 34 6.49 -1.70 6.88
N ASP A 35 6.85 -0.44 6.69
CA ASP A 35 8.13 0.01 6.14
C ASP A 35 9.31 -0.49 6.99
N ARG A 36 9.26 -0.29 8.32
CA ARG A 36 10.30 -0.81 9.23
C ARG A 36 10.44 -2.33 9.26
N LEU A 37 9.36 -3.04 8.94
CA LEU A 37 9.33 -4.51 8.89
C LEU A 37 9.68 -5.05 7.50
N GLY A 38 9.94 -4.19 6.50
CA GLY A 38 10.22 -4.59 5.13
C GLY A 38 9.02 -5.17 4.38
N ILE A 39 7.79 -4.92 4.86
CA ILE A 39 6.56 -5.48 4.27
C ILE A 39 6.23 -4.81 2.93
N THR A 40 6.64 -3.56 2.75
CA THR A 40 6.36 -2.75 1.56
C THR A 40 7.58 -2.52 0.67
N ASP A 41 8.69 -3.23 0.91
CA ASP A 41 9.95 -3.03 0.17
C ASP A 41 9.83 -3.35 -1.32
N ASP A 42 8.91 -4.26 -1.68
CA ASP A 42 8.62 -4.63 -3.08
C ASP A 42 7.64 -3.66 -3.77
N LEU A 43 7.14 -2.65 -3.07
CA LEU A 43 6.20 -1.65 -3.61
C LEU A 43 6.91 -0.32 -3.87
N GLU A 44 6.60 0.29 -5.01
CA GLU A 44 7.00 1.68 -5.27
C GLU A 44 6.27 2.64 -4.32
N GLN A 45 6.89 3.79 -4.04
CA GLN A 45 6.33 4.78 -3.11
C GLN A 45 5.06 5.43 -3.67
N ASP A 46 5.06 5.76 -4.95
CA ASP A 46 4.00 6.42 -5.70
C ASP A 46 3.71 5.70 -7.02
N ASN A 47 2.55 5.97 -7.61
CA ASN A 47 2.23 5.48 -8.95
C ASN A 47 2.89 6.39 -9.99
N GLN A 48 4.19 6.23 -10.25
CA GLN A 48 4.83 6.98 -11.34
C GLN A 48 4.42 6.39 -12.70
N LEU A 49 3.32 6.89 -13.25
CA LEU A 49 3.08 6.80 -14.69
C LEU A 49 4.05 7.78 -15.39
N SER A 50 5.24 7.31 -15.73
CA SER A 50 6.09 8.03 -16.69
C SER A 50 5.42 7.98 -18.07
N LEU A 51 4.60 8.98 -18.37
CA LEU A 51 4.28 9.35 -19.75
C LEU A 51 5.45 10.17 -20.29
N PHE A 52 6.40 9.49 -20.93
CA PHE A 52 7.31 10.14 -21.87
C PHE A 52 6.57 10.47 -23.18
#